data_AF-A0A968FSY8-F1
#
_entry.id   AF-A0A968FSY8-F1
#
_cell.length_a   1.000
_cell.length_b   1.000
_cell.length_c   1.000
_cell.angle_alpha   90.00
_cell.angle_beta   90.00
_cell.angle_gamma   90.00
#
_symmetry.space_group_name_H-M   'P 1'
#
loop_
_entity.id
_entity.type
_entity.pdbx_description
1 polymer ?
#
loop_
_entity_poly.entity_id
_entity_poly.type
_entity_poly.pdbx_seq_one_letter_code
_entity_poly.pdbx_strand_id
1 'polypeptide(L)'
;SKDRRAGFSTFLILLILGGCDFKLPPPPPDVFHKVNRLRVGVDPSYLVSADLNQDGKTDLVSVNSKSNSLTVLFGKGNGSFQPLSPIPVPLEPSVLA
;
A
#
# COMPACT_ATOMS: atom_id res chain seq x y z
N SER A 1 -67.88 -29.50 -26.89
CA SER A 1 -67.69 -28.65 -28.07
C SER A 1 -67.73 -27.19 -27.66
N LYS A 2 -66.56 -26.57 -27.45
CA LYS A 2 -66.24 -25.17 -27.79
C LYS A 2 -64.95 -24.73 -27.10
N ASP A 3 -64.04 -24.26 -27.95
CA ASP A 3 -62.70 -23.80 -27.69
C ASP A 3 -62.60 -22.66 -26.67
N ARG A 4 -61.55 -22.71 -25.83
CA ARG A 4 -60.78 -21.51 -25.49
C ARG A 4 -59.29 -21.83 -25.50
N ARG A 5 -58.72 -21.64 -26.71
CA ARG A 5 -57.35 -21.21 -27.04
C ARG A 5 -56.29 -21.51 -25.97
N ALA A 6 -55.51 -22.55 -26.24
CA ALA A 6 -54.20 -22.77 -25.62
C ALA A 6 -53.35 -21.49 -25.72
N GLY A 7 -52.95 -20.96 -24.56
CA GLY A 7 -51.99 -19.87 -24.44
C GLY A 7 -50.61 -20.35 -24.90
N PHE A 8 -50.38 -20.30 -26.21
CA PHE A 8 -49.11 -20.58 -26.87
C PHE A 8 -48.16 -19.38 -26.76
N SER A 9 -47.97 -18.88 -25.54
CA SER A 9 -47.11 -17.73 -25.28
C SER A 9 -46.78 -17.75 -23.80
N THR A 10 -45.48 -17.68 -23.47
CA THR A 10 -44.84 -17.56 -22.13
C THR A 10 -44.09 -18.77 -21.56
N PHE A 11 -44.14 -19.97 -22.14
CA PHE A 11 -43.35 -21.13 -21.65
C PHE A 11 -42.04 -21.43 -22.40
N LEU A 12 -41.56 -20.51 -23.25
CA LEU A 12 -40.25 -20.63 -23.91
C LEU A 12 -39.31 -19.43 -23.62
N ILE A 13 -39.56 -18.69 -22.53
CA ILE A 13 -38.66 -17.60 -22.08
C ILE A 13 -38.39 -17.75 -20.57
N LEU A 14 -38.20 -18.97 -20.09
CA LEU A 14 -37.77 -19.22 -18.70
C LEU A 14 -36.59 -20.19 -18.59
N LEU A 15 -35.79 -20.33 -19.65
CA LEU A 15 -34.52 -21.07 -19.62
C LEU A 15 -33.30 -20.20 -19.97
N ILE A 16 -33.46 -18.89 -20.12
CA ILE A 16 -32.36 -17.94 -20.38
C ILE A 16 -32.32 -16.80 -19.35
N LEU A 17 -32.94 -17.00 -18.17
CA LEU A 17 -32.81 -16.11 -17.01
C LEU A 17 -32.02 -16.76 -15.86
N GLY A 18 -31.40 -17.92 -16.11
CA GLY A 18 -30.28 -18.39 -15.31
C GLY A 18 -29.04 -17.64 -15.75
N GLY A 19 -29.00 -16.32 -15.49
CA GLY A 19 -27.75 -15.58 -15.57
C GLY A 19 -26.72 -16.39 -14.79
N CYS A 20 -25.63 -16.78 -15.45
CA CYS A 20 -24.51 -17.36 -14.72
C CYS A 20 -24.18 -16.33 -13.63
N ASP A 21 -24.24 -16.73 -12.36
CA ASP A 21 -23.72 -15.95 -11.25
C ASP A 21 -22.19 -15.84 -11.47
N PHE A 22 -21.78 -14.98 -12.41
CA PHE A 22 -20.39 -14.63 -12.64
C PHE A 22 -20.00 -13.71 -11.50
N LYS A 23 -19.81 -14.31 -10.33
CA LYS A 23 -19.31 -13.64 -9.15
C LYS A 23 -17.86 -13.29 -9.45
N LEU A 24 -17.63 -12.02 -9.79
CA LEU A 24 -16.28 -11.50 -9.97
C LEU A 24 -15.45 -11.88 -8.74
N PRO A 25 -14.21 -12.35 -8.92
CA PRO A 25 -13.32 -12.53 -7.79
C PRO A 25 -13.23 -11.19 -7.04
N PRO A 26 -13.11 -11.21 -5.70
CA PRO A 26 -12.96 -9.98 -4.94
C PRO A 26 -11.77 -9.19 -5.52
N PRO A 27 -11.88 -7.85 -5.61
CA PRO A 27 -10.76 -7.04 -6.05
C PRO A 27 -9.53 -7.35 -5.17
N PRO A 28 -8.32 -7.33 -5.74
CA PRO A 28 -7.11 -7.56 -4.96
C PRO A 28 -7.07 -6.56 -3.79
N PRO A 29 -6.56 -6.98 -2.62
CA PRO A 29 -6.46 -6.08 -1.48
C PRO A 29 -5.62 -4.87 -1.86
N ASP A 30 -6.12 -3.68 -1.51
CA ASP A 30 -5.37 -2.44 -1.70
C ASP A 30 -4.13 -2.48 -0.80
N VAL A 31 -2.95 -2.62 -1.40
CA VAL A 31 -1.67 -2.68 -0.68
C VAL A 31 -1.28 -1.33 -0.06
N PHE A 32 -1.94 -0.23 -0.42
CA PHE A 32 -1.66 1.13 0.07
C PHE A 32 -2.67 1.64 1.10
N HIS A 33 -3.56 0.79 1.61
CA HIS A 33 -4.61 1.18 2.57
C HIS A 33 -4.08 1.68 3.94
N LYS A 34 -2.79 1.44 4.25
CA LYS A 34 -2.18 1.82 5.53
C LYS A 34 -0.98 2.74 5.31
N VAL A 35 -1.20 4.03 5.51
CA VAL A 35 -0.13 5.05 5.48
C VAL A 35 0.38 5.27 6.90
N ASN A 36 1.67 4.99 7.14
CA ASN A 36 2.35 5.36 8.38
C ASN A 36 3.19 6.63 8.15
N ARG A 37 2.89 7.71 8.87
CA ARG A 37 3.65 8.96 8.78
C ARG A 37 4.71 9.00 9.87
N LEU A 38 5.97 8.97 9.47
CA LEU A 38 7.11 9.05 10.38
C LEU A 38 7.66 10.47 10.36
N ARG A 39 7.88 11.04 11.55
CA ARG A 39 8.49 12.36 11.67
C ARG A 39 10.00 12.21 11.60
N VAL A 40 10.61 12.99 10.72
CA VAL A 40 12.06 13.15 10.55
C VAL A 40 12.41 14.64 10.69
N GLY A 41 13.59 15.06 10.22
CA GLY A 41 13.95 16.47 10.15
C GLY A 41 13.14 17.26 9.10
N VAL A 42 13.60 18.47 8.80
CA VAL A 42 12.93 19.39 7.88
C VAL A 42 13.49 19.21 6.46
N ASP A 43 12.57 19.18 5.49
CA ASP A 43 12.87 19.05 4.05
C ASP A 43 13.71 17.81 3.74
N PRO A 44 13.15 16.60 3.95
CA PRO A 44 13.83 15.37 3.61
C PRO A 44 14.04 15.27 2.09
N SER A 45 15.30 15.13 1.67
CA SER A 45 15.71 15.14 0.25
C SER A 45 16.07 13.75 -0.27
N TYR A 46 16.56 12.87 0.60
CA TYR A 46 16.94 11.51 0.23
C TYR A 46 16.55 10.50 1.29
N LEU A 47 16.37 9.25 0.85
CA LEU A 47 16.13 8.10 1.69
C LEU A 47 17.04 6.95 1.25
N VAL A 48 17.77 6.37 2.20
CA VAL A 48 18.67 5.22 1.98
C VAL A 48 18.16 4.04 2.80
N SER A 49 18.22 2.83 2.24
CA SER A 49 17.86 1.59 2.95
C SER A 49 19.06 0.67 3.09
N ALA A 50 19.33 0.21 4.31
CA ALA A 50 20.39 -0.75 4.63
C ALA A 50 20.11 -1.41 5.99
N ASP A 51 20.72 -2.55 6.28
CA ASP A 51 20.76 -3.08 7.66
C ASP A 51 21.91 -2.40 8.39
N LEU A 52 21.60 -1.38 9.19
CA LEU A 52 22.61 -0.51 9.82
C LEU A 52 23.06 -1.05 11.17
N ASN A 53 22.21 -1.81 11.85
CA ASN A 53 22.48 -2.38 13.18
C ASN A 53 22.77 -3.88 13.17
N GLN A 54 22.80 -4.51 11.99
CA GLN A 54 23.11 -5.93 11.76
C GLN A 54 22.11 -6.88 12.41
N ASP A 55 20.85 -6.47 12.53
CA ASP A 55 19.80 -7.31 13.12
C ASP A 55 19.02 -8.15 12.09
N GLY A 56 19.43 -8.07 10.81
CA GLY A 56 18.81 -8.77 9.70
C GLY A 56 17.53 -8.09 9.18
N LYS A 57 17.20 -6.89 9.64
CA LYS A 57 16.03 -6.13 9.19
C LYS A 57 16.49 -4.88 8.45
N THR A 58 15.72 -4.49 7.45
CA THR A 58 16.01 -3.28 6.68
C THR A 58 15.71 -2.04 7.53
N ASP A 59 16.73 -1.22 7.75
CA ASP A 59 16.63 0.11 8.32
C ASP A 59 16.59 1.17 7.22
N LEU A 60 16.21 2.39 7.59
CA LEU A 60 16.21 3.56 6.70
C LEU A 60 17.03 4.71 7.28
N VAL A 61 17.61 5.53 6.41
CA VAL A 61 18.17 6.84 6.76
C VAL A 61 17.52 7.91 5.92
N SER A 62 16.87 8.87 6.58
CA SER A 62 16.36 10.09 5.96
C SER A 62 17.42 11.19 6.04
N VAL A 63 17.67 11.84 4.90
CA VAL A 63 18.57 12.99 4.77
C VAL A 63 17.74 14.26 4.78
N ASN A 64 17.92 15.13 5.77
CA ASN A 64 17.05 16.28 6.00
C ASN A 64 17.80 17.59 5.70
N SER A 65 17.79 18.00 4.43
CA SER A 65 18.63 19.09 3.90
C SER A 65 18.43 20.42 4.64
N LYS A 66 17.19 20.88 4.80
CA LYS A 66 16.92 22.20 5.43
C LYS A 66 17.28 22.25 6.92
N SER A 67 17.25 21.11 7.61
CA SER A 67 17.59 21.02 9.04
C SER A 67 19.03 20.60 9.32
N ASN A 68 19.85 20.37 8.29
CA ASN A 68 21.22 19.84 8.42
C ASN A 68 21.28 18.65 9.38
N SER A 69 20.40 17.66 9.16
CA SER A 69 20.32 16.49 10.04
C SER A 69 20.06 15.21 9.25
N LEU A 70 20.42 14.08 9.87
CA LEU A 70 20.03 12.75 9.43
C LEU A 70 19.05 12.15 10.43
N THR A 71 18.11 11.32 9.97
CA THR A 71 17.25 10.54 10.86
C THR A 71 17.35 9.07 10.49
N VAL A 72 17.82 8.25 11.41
CA VAL A 72 17.81 6.79 11.27
C VAL A 72 16.44 6.27 11.72
N LEU A 73 15.86 5.36 10.94
CA LEU A 73 14.62 4.67 11.26
C LEU A 73 14.88 3.17 11.28
N PHE A 74 14.93 2.58 12.48
CA PHE A 74 15.19 1.15 12.62
C PHE A 74 13.98 0.31 12.20
N GLY A 75 14.24 -0.71 11.39
CA GLY A 75 13.23 -1.64 10.90
C GLY A 75 12.77 -2.62 11.98
N LYS A 76 11.46 -2.88 12.03
CA LYS A 76 10.90 -3.92 12.90
C LYS A 76 10.64 -5.25 12.19
N GLY A 77 10.94 -5.33 10.89
CA GLY A 77 10.81 -6.56 10.07
C GLY A 77 9.38 -6.86 9.62
N ASN A 78 8.39 -6.07 10.07
CA ASN A 78 6.98 -6.20 9.70
C ASN A 78 6.48 -5.01 8.85
N GLY A 79 7.41 -4.30 8.20
CA GLY A 79 7.12 -3.07 7.43
C GLY A 79 6.90 -1.82 8.27
N SER A 80 7.06 -1.88 9.61
CA SER A 80 7.08 -0.70 10.47
C SER A 80 8.50 -0.30 10.87
N PHE A 81 8.68 0.99 11.16
CA PHE A 81 9.96 1.60 11.50
C PHE A 81 9.86 2.45 12.76
N GLN A 82 10.97 2.55 13.49
CA GLN A 82 11.10 3.39 14.66
C GLN A 82 12.10 4.52 14.38
N PRO A 83 11.66 5.78 14.23
CA PRO A 83 12.56 6.90 14.03
C PRO A 83 13.32 7.22 15.33
N LEU A 84 14.60 7.55 15.19
CA LEU A 84 15.40 8.14 16.24
C LEU A 84 15.31 9.67 16.21
N SER A 85 15.85 10.32 17.24
CA SER A 85 16.08 11.76 17.21
C SER A 85 16.99 12.15 16.04
N PRO A 86 16.70 13.26 15.33
CA PRO A 86 17.58 13.73 14.27
C PRO A 86 18.99 13.98 14.79
N ILE A 87 19.98 13.48 14.04
CA ILE A 87 21.40 13.64 14.31
C ILE A 87 21.87 14.85 13.51
N PRO A 88 22.30 15.95 14.16
CA PRO A 88 22.84 17.11 13.46
C PRO A 88 24.12 16.75 12.69
N VAL A 89 24.31 17.32 11.51
CA VAL A 89 25.54 17.21 10.73
C VAL A 89 26.16 18.60 10.48
N PRO A 90 27.50 18.73 10.36
CA PRO A 90 28.17 20.04 10.31
C PRO A 90 27.95 20.84 9.02
N LEU A 91 27.64 20.17 7.91
CA LEU A 91 27.38 20.75 6.59
C LEU A 91 26.16 20.07 5.97
N GLU A 92 25.54 20.70 4.97
CA GLU A 92 24.40 20.11 4.25
C GLU A 92 24.73 18.67 3.85
N PRO A 93 23.94 17.67 4.29
CA PRO A 93 24.24 16.29 4.01
C PRO A 93 24.04 16.01 2.51
N SER A 94 25.14 15.78 1.80
CA SER A 94 25.15 15.26 0.44
C SER A 94 25.20 13.73 0.47
N VAL A 95 24.33 13.07 -0.28
CA VAL A 95 24.35 11.60 -0.41
C VAL A 95 25.54 11.17 -1.27
N LEU A 96 26.30 10.17 -0.80
CA LEU A 96 27.19 9.38 -1.64
C LEU A 96 26.39 8.17 -2.13
N ALA A 97 26.27 8.04 -3.45
CA ALA A 97 25.61 6.92 -4.13
C ALA A 97 26.55 5.72 -4.26
#